data_AF-A0A5N6TH14-F1
#
_entry.id   AF-A0A5N6TH14-F1
#
_cell.length_a   1.000
_cell.length_b   1.000
_cell.length_c   1.000
_cell.angle_alpha   90.00
_cell.angle_beta   90.00
_cell.angle_gamma   90.00
#
_symmetry.space_group_name_H-M   'P 1'
#
loop_
_entity.id
_entity.type
_entity.pdbx_description
1 polymer ?
#
loop_
_entity_poly.entity_id
_entity_poly.type
_entity_poly.pdbx_seq_one_letter_code
_entity_poly.pdbx_strand_id
1 'polypeptide(L)'
;MGAPDSTTLRFLVIGAGARGNAYAQAVTNATPGIIHAVAEPHTFKRQEFGRNYIWGAGTPNEGQEFADWRDWLRWETKRRKQDSTSTLTSTETALGVHGVFICTLDETHVEILQTLAPLHLHILCEKPLALSLSDCLTVYRALLDTTPATTDINSDTTTNNSESNNNKDKEIQPKTIFSIGHVLRYSPHNILLRRLLLQDRVIGDIVSLEHCEPIGWWHFAHSYVRGNWRHETGTGDGSLLTKSCHDLDFILWLLSSPLSPPLVPDPSKSTPESNPENDKPHLPHLITSTGTLTQFHRARKPSLAGAATNCLTCAAAQSCNYNAVAIYADRHLSQGLHEWPVNIVCPDIEDILRHNPEAARSHLLSRLSEDYDVSTTVAKDIAQRPWYGRCVYESDNTVCDDQIVTLTWSDEGGSKRAKTAVFHMIAPTEKQCERRGRVYGTLGEVEYDSRSIEIYTFGNGEKRRVDVPRQPVEEKSHGGGDYGLARSFVRAVDAVVNCGWGVERAQRVHVGCTLEEAVRSHAVVFAAEEARREEKVIRWKEWWEEKLFEALGTGSSCE
;
A
#
# COMPACT_ATOMS: atom_id res chain seq x y z
N MET A 1 -42.99 1.89 -3.98
CA MET A 1 -42.27 2.22 -2.74
C MET A 1 -40.98 2.87 -3.17
N GLY A 2 -40.75 4.14 -2.80
CA GLY A 2 -39.52 4.86 -3.16
C GLY A 2 -38.30 4.13 -2.61
N ALA A 3 -37.20 4.10 -3.35
CA ALA A 3 -35.94 3.61 -2.84
C ALA A 3 -35.59 4.38 -1.55
N PRO A 4 -35.07 3.73 -0.50
CA PRO A 4 -34.58 4.45 0.69
C PRO A 4 -33.56 5.51 0.25
N ASP A 5 -33.61 6.70 0.86
CA ASP A 5 -32.61 7.75 0.61
C ASP A 5 -31.21 7.20 0.91
N SER A 6 -30.39 7.06 -0.12
CA SER A 6 -29.01 6.57 -0.01
C SER A 6 -28.18 7.55 0.80
N THR A 7 -27.46 7.06 1.82
CA THR A 7 -26.60 7.91 2.64
C THR A 7 -25.34 8.29 1.85
N THR A 8 -25.07 9.60 1.72
CA THR A 8 -23.82 10.08 1.10
C THR A 8 -22.61 9.67 1.93
N LEU A 9 -21.69 8.91 1.33
CA LEU A 9 -20.48 8.45 2.01
C LEU A 9 -19.46 9.58 2.18
N ARG A 10 -19.03 9.84 3.43
CA ARG A 10 -18.06 10.89 3.77
C ARG A 10 -16.76 10.27 4.25
N PHE A 11 -15.64 10.79 3.74
CA PHE A 11 -14.31 10.31 4.09
C PHE A 11 -13.41 11.42 4.64
N LEU A 12 -12.60 11.06 5.65
CA LEU A 12 -11.47 11.86 6.12
C LEU A 12 -10.21 11.45 5.34
N VAL A 13 -9.36 12.41 4.99
CA VAL A 13 -8.00 12.14 4.53
C VAL A 13 -7.00 12.63 5.58
N ILE A 14 -6.19 11.72 6.11
CA ILE A 14 -5.07 12.02 7.00
C ILE A 14 -3.79 11.96 6.16
N GLY A 15 -3.13 13.11 5.97
CA GLY A 15 -1.98 13.27 5.07
C GLY A 15 -2.39 13.71 3.66
N ALA A 16 -2.27 14.99 3.37
CA ALA A 16 -2.63 15.60 2.08
C ALA A 16 -1.43 15.71 1.12
N GLY A 17 -0.54 14.71 1.15
CA GLY A 17 0.57 14.58 0.21
C GLY A 17 0.12 14.04 -1.16
N ALA A 18 1.07 13.54 -1.95
CA ALA A 18 0.80 12.98 -3.28
C ALA A 18 -0.22 11.81 -3.23
N ARG A 19 -0.08 10.91 -2.24
CA ARG A 19 -1.01 9.77 -2.07
C ARG A 19 -2.41 10.20 -1.62
N GLY A 20 -2.49 11.13 -0.67
CA GLY A 20 -3.77 11.70 -0.23
C GLY A 20 -4.52 12.36 -1.38
N ASN A 21 -3.82 13.15 -2.21
CA ASN A 21 -4.40 13.75 -3.43
C ASN A 21 -4.87 12.68 -4.42
N ALA A 22 -4.06 11.65 -4.69
CA ALA A 22 -4.42 10.58 -5.63
C ALA A 22 -5.71 9.86 -5.22
N TYR A 23 -5.87 9.51 -3.94
CA TYR A 23 -7.11 8.89 -3.47
C TYR A 23 -8.28 9.87 -3.42
N ALA A 24 -8.07 11.11 -2.99
CA ALA A 24 -9.13 12.13 -2.98
C ALA A 24 -9.69 12.36 -4.38
N GLN A 25 -8.81 12.51 -5.37
CA GLN A 25 -9.19 12.65 -6.77
C GLN A 25 -9.96 11.42 -7.27
N ALA A 26 -9.49 10.21 -6.94
CA ALA A 26 -10.18 8.98 -7.31
C ALA A 26 -11.59 8.85 -6.69
N VAL A 27 -11.73 9.22 -5.41
CA VAL A 27 -13.03 9.24 -4.73
C VAL A 27 -13.97 10.24 -5.41
N THR A 28 -13.52 11.48 -5.61
CA THR A 28 -14.31 12.56 -6.21
C THR A 28 -14.74 12.27 -7.64
N ASN A 29 -13.85 11.69 -8.47
CA ASN A 29 -14.10 11.53 -9.90
C ASN A 29 -14.78 10.22 -10.26
N ALA A 30 -14.61 9.16 -9.46
CA ALA A 30 -14.96 7.81 -9.87
C ALA A 30 -15.82 7.03 -8.87
N THR A 31 -16.32 7.67 -7.81
CA THR A 31 -17.15 7.02 -6.77
C THR A 31 -18.34 7.90 -6.34
N PRO A 32 -19.37 7.35 -5.69
CA PRO A 32 -20.44 8.15 -5.08
C PRO A 32 -20.05 8.80 -3.74
N GLY A 33 -18.82 8.57 -3.27
CA GLY A 33 -18.32 9.13 -2.01
C GLY A 33 -17.80 10.56 -2.16
N ILE A 34 -17.69 11.27 -1.04
CA ILE A 34 -17.11 12.62 -0.97
C ILE A 34 -15.98 12.69 0.06
N ILE A 35 -14.99 13.53 -0.23
CA ILE A 35 -14.01 13.94 0.77
C ILE A 35 -14.64 15.02 1.64
N HIS A 36 -14.70 14.79 2.94
CA HIS A 36 -15.43 15.64 3.88
C HIS A 36 -14.49 16.45 4.78
N ALA A 37 -13.37 15.86 5.17
CA ALA A 37 -12.42 16.45 6.09
C ALA A 37 -10.98 16.12 5.71
N VAL A 38 -10.05 16.97 6.13
CA VAL A 38 -8.60 16.78 5.97
C VAL A 38 -7.85 17.06 7.27
N ALA A 39 -6.88 16.20 7.58
CA ALA A 39 -5.88 16.43 8.62
C ALA A 39 -4.47 16.43 8.00
N GLU A 40 -3.80 17.57 8.01
CA GLU A 40 -2.49 17.76 7.37
C GLU A 40 -1.70 18.86 8.10
N PRO A 41 -0.50 18.62 8.65
CA PRO A 41 0.24 19.64 9.39
C PRO A 41 0.69 20.83 8.52
N HIS A 42 1.03 20.60 7.25
CA HIS A 42 1.50 21.65 6.38
C HIS A 42 0.36 22.53 5.86
N THR A 43 0.22 23.74 6.42
CA THR A 43 -0.89 24.67 6.12
C THR A 43 -1.16 24.84 4.63
N PHE A 44 -0.12 25.02 3.80
CA PHE A 44 -0.31 25.16 2.36
C PHE A 44 -0.98 23.94 1.72
N LYS A 45 -0.45 22.72 1.98
CA LYS A 45 -1.00 21.47 1.46
C LYS A 45 -2.42 21.25 1.93
N ARG A 46 -2.68 21.51 3.23
CA ARG A 46 -4.01 21.38 3.83
C ARG A 46 -5.04 22.28 3.15
N GLN A 47 -4.67 23.54 2.93
CA GLN A 47 -5.53 24.54 2.30
C GLN A 47 -5.77 24.25 0.82
N GLU A 48 -4.72 23.87 0.09
CA GLU A 48 -4.84 23.49 -1.32
C GLU A 48 -5.71 22.24 -1.51
N PHE A 49 -5.47 21.21 -0.71
CA PHE A 49 -6.27 19.99 -0.72
C PHE A 49 -7.74 20.27 -0.45
N GLY A 50 -8.05 21.07 0.58
CA GLY A 50 -9.44 21.39 0.89
C GLY A 50 -10.13 22.25 -0.16
N ARG A 51 -9.41 23.18 -0.81
CA ARG A 51 -9.96 23.89 -1.99
C ARG A 51 -10.26 22.93 -3.13
N ASN A 52 -9.41 21.94 -3.36
CA ASN A 52 -9.55 21.00 -4.47
C ASN A 52 -10.69 19.99 -4.26
N TYR A 53 -10.93 19.54 -3.02
CA TYR A 53 -11.83 18.39 -2.78
C TYR A 53 -12.96 18.62 -1.76
N ILE A 54 -12.93 19.70 -0.95
CA ILE A 54 -13.86 19.85 0.18
C ILE A 54 -14.68 21.15 0.12
N TRP A 55 -14.03 22.32 0.07
CA TRP A 55 -14.70 23.63 0.22
C TRP A 55 -14.57 24.58 -0.98
N GLY A 56 -13.88 24.18 -2.06
CA GLY A 56 -13.80 24.97 -3.28
C GLY A 56 -13.20 26.37 -3.04
N ALA A 57 -13.84 27.40 -3.58
CA ALA A 57 -13.46 28.80 -3.37
C ALA A 57 -13.87 29.36 -1.98
N GLY A 58 -14.56 28.56 -1.15
CA GLY A 58 -15.03 28.95 0.18
C GLY A 58 -13.96 28.80 1.27
N THR A 59 -14.44 28.77 2.51
CA THR A 59 -13.63 28.48 3.72
C THR A 59 -14.17 27.21 4.38
N PRO A 60 -13.34 26.47 5.14
CA PRO A 60 -13.78 25.25 5.79
C PRO A 60 -14.84 25.53 6.86
N ASN A 61 -15.89 24.71 6.86
CA ASN A 61 -16.86 24.65 7.95
C ASN A 61 -16.28 23.88 9.15
N GLU A 62 -16.97 23.94 10.29
CA GLU A 62 -16.65 23.10 11.45
C GLU A 62 -16.60 21.61 11.05
N GLY A 63 -15.54 20.91 11.46
CA GLY A 63 -15.37 19.49 11.15
C GLY A 63 -14.64 19.17 9.84
N GLN A 64 -14.23 20.18 9.05
CA GLN A 64 -13.62 19.95 7.73
C GLN A 64 -12.10 20.09 7.68
N GLU A 65 -11.47 20.86 8.58
CA GLU A 65 -10.02 21.15 8.52
C GLU A 65 -9.36 20.99 9.90
N PHE A 66 -8.24 20.24 9.94
CA PHE A 66 -7.44 20.03 11.14
C PHE A 66 -5.95 20.07 10.85
N ALA A 67 -5.18 20.72 11.73
CA ALA A 67 -3.73 20.77 11.62
C ALA A 67 -3.08 19.43 12.01
N ASP A 68 -3.68 18.69 12.94
CA ASP A 68 -3.25 17.35 13.33
C ASP A 68 -4.46 16.39 13.35
N TRP A 69 -4.26 15.13 12.98
CA TRP A 69 -5.30 14.10 13.08
C TRP A 69 -5.74 13.86 14.52
N ARG A 70 -4.88 14.14 15.51
CA ARG A 70 -5.24 14.13 16.94
C ARG A 70 -6.25 15.22 17.28
N ASP A 71 -6.23 16.35 16.57
CA ASP A 71 -7.23 17.41 16.75
C ASP A 71 -8.58 16.95 16.20
N TRP A 72 -8.57 16.34 15.01
CA TRP A 72 -9.76 15.72 14.42
C TRP A 72 -10.35 14.66 15.34
N LEU A 73 -9.52 13.78 15.91
CA LEU A 73 -9.96 12.75 16.84
C LEU A 73 -10.65 13.33 18.09
N ARG A 74 -10.05 14.38 18.70
CA ARG A 74 -10.65 15.04 19.87
C ARG A 74 -12.00 15.66 19.51
N TRP A 75 -12.08 16.29 18.33
CA TRP A 75 -13.33 16.84 17.81
C TRP A 75 -14.38 15.75 17.57
N GLU A 76 -14.05 14.68 16.85
CA GLU A 76 -14.95 13.56 16.52
C GLU A 76 -15.44 12.84 17.79
N THR A 77 -14.56 12.65 18.77
CA THR A 77 -14.91 12.07 20.07
C THR A 77 -15.91 12.94 20.82
N LYS A 78 -15.72 14.26 20.80
CA LYS A 78 -16.66 15.22 21.41
C LYS A 78 -18.00 15.19 20.69
N ARG A 79 -17.99 15.21 19.35
CA ARG A 79 -19.18 15.16 18.49
C ARG A 79 -20.03 13.91 18.78
N ARG A 80 -19.42 12.72 18.79
CA ARG A 80 -20.11 11.45 19.10
C ARG A 80 -20.73 11.42 20.50
N LYS A 81 -20.04 12.00 21.50
CA LYS A 81 -20.59 12.12 22.86
C LYS A 81 -21.82 13.03 22.87
N GLN A 82 -21.76 14.16 22.18
CA GLN A 82 -22.89 15.09 22.08
C GLN A 82 -24.09 14.44 21.38
N ASP A 83 -23.86 13.74 20.26
CA ASP A 83 -24.92 12.99 19.54
C ASP A 83 -25.59 11.94 20.43
N SER A 84 -24.81 11.20 21.24
CA SER A 84 -25.37 10.18 22.15
C SER A 84 -26.23 10.75 23.29
N THR A 85 -26.07 12.04 23.60
CA THR A 85 -26.78 12.72 24.70
C THR A 85 -27.93 13.62 24.23
N SER A 86 -28.04 13.88 22.92
CA SER A 86 -29.07 14.77 22.36
C SER A 86 -30.37 14.01 22.10
N THR A 87 -31.44 14.37 22.82
CA THR A 87 -32.84 13.97 22.51
C THR A 87 -33.52 14.89 21.50
N LEU A 88 -32.81 15.89 20.96
CA LEU A 88 -33.33 16.88 20.02
C LEU A 88 -33.25 16.38 18.58
N THR A 89 -34.40 16.35 17.91
CA THR A 89 -34.55 16.23 16.45
C THR A 89 -34.14 17.54 15.75
N SER A 90 -32.89 17.98 15.91
CA SER A 90 -32.38 19.19 15.23
C SER A 90 -31.49 18.83 14.04
N THR A 91 -31.76 19.50 12.93
CA THR A 91 -31.06 19.49 11.65
C THR A 91 -29.64 20.11 11.69
N GLU A 92 -29.00 20.19 12.87
CA GLU A 92 -27.75 20.95 13.11
C GLU A 92 -26.64 20.11 13.80
N THR A 93 -26.73 18.78 13.82
CA THR A 93 -25.59 17.97 14.28
C THR A 93 -24.49 17.98 13.22
N ALA A 94 -23.29 18.42 13.59
CA ALA A 94 -22.12 18.34 12.72
C ALA A 94 -21.92 16.90 12.21
N LEU A 95 -21.68 16.76 10.91
CA LEU A 95 -21.59 15.45 10.26
C LEU A 95 -20.23 14.79 10.56
N GLY A 96 -20.25 13.51 10.92
CA GLY A 96 -19.05 12.68 10.99
C GLY A 96 -18.69 12.02 9.65
N VAL A 97 -17.64 11.20 9.63
CA VAL A 97 -17.21 10.40 8.46
C VAL A 97 -17.55 8.92 8.63
N HIS A 98 -17.71 8.20 7.52
CA HIS A 98 -17.87 6.74 7.52
C HIS A 98 -16.53 6.02 7.40
N GLY A 99 -15.56 6.64 6.71
CA GLY A 99 -14.25 6.06 6.55
C GLY A 99 -13.12 7.07 6.51
N VAL A 100 -11.90 6.54 6.47
CA VAL A 100 -10.66 7.31 6.50
C VAL A 100 -9.65 6.74 5.51
N PHE A 101 -8.94 7.64 4.83
CA PHE A 101 -7.73 7.34 4.08
C PHE A 101 -6.53 7.82 4.89
N ILE A 102 -5.62 6.91 5.23
CA ILE A 102 -4.39 7.20 5.97
C ILE A 102 -3.24 7.20 4.96
N CYS A 103 -2.69 8.38 4.68
CA CYS A 103 -1.72 8.66 3.62
C CYS A 103 -0.50 9.42 4.16
N THR A 104 -0.12 9.14 5.41
CA THR A 104 0.99 9.76 6.12
C THR A 104 2.30 8.99 5.89
N LEU A 105 3.36 9.38 6.59
CA LEU A 105 4.62 8.62 6.58
C LEU A 105 4.47 7.35 7.43
N ASP A 106 5.18 6.31 7.02
CA ASP A 106 5.09 4.93 7.49
C ASP A 106 5.11 4.80 9.03
N GLU A 107 5.94 5.60 9.70
CA GLU A 107 6.11 5.57 11.17
C GLU A 107 4.85 5.99 11.95
N THR A 108 3.89 6.64 11.30
CA THR A 108 2.67 7.14 11.94
C THR A 108 1.47 6.20 11.79
N HIS A 109 1.54 5.23 10.87
CA HIS A 109 0.40 4.38 10.52
C HIS A 109 -0.15 3.62 11.72
N VAL A 110 0.72 2.98 12.50
CA VAL A 110 0.34 2.16 13.66
C VAL A 110 -0.42 2.98 14.70
N GLU A 111 0.12 4.13 15.10
CA GLU A 111 -0.50 5.01 16.08
C GLU A 111 -1.89 5.47 15.64
N ILE A 112 -2.02 5.90 14.38
CA ILE A 112 -3.29 6.34 13.80
C ILE A 112 -4.29 5.17 13.79
N LEU A 113 -3.90 4.00 13.27
CA LEU A 113 -4.76 2.83 13.15
C LEU A 113 -5.29 2.37 14.50
N GLN A 114 -4.40 2.22 15.49
CA GLN A 114 -4.79 1.82 16.85
C GLN A 114 -5.73 2.84 17.50
N THR A 115 -5.49 4.13 17.27
CA THR A 115 -6.29 5.18 17.89
C THR A 115 -7.67 5.31 17.24
N LEU A 116 -7.78 5.03 15.94
CA LEU A 116 -9.05 5.08 15.21
C LEU A 116 -9.87 3.79 15.31
N ALA A 117 -9.25 2.64 15.63
CA ALA A 117 -9.94 1.36 15.73
C ALA A 117 -11.21 1.37 16.61
N PRO A 118 -11.21 2.02 17.81
CA PRO A 118 -12.41 2.11 18.65
C PRO A 118 -13.57 2.93 18.03
N LEU A 119 -13.31 3.74 17.01
CA LEU A 119 -14.36 4.52 16.33
C LEU A 119 -15.13 3.71 15.29
N HIS A 120 -14.67 2.50 14.97
CA HIS A 120 -15.27 1.61 13.98
C HIS A 120 -15.51 2.32 12.63
N LEU A 121 -14.49 3.02 12.14
CA LEU A 121 -14.46 3.59 10.79
C LEU A 121 -14.00 2.54 9.78
N HIS A 122 -14.46 2.66 8.54
CA HIS A 122 -13.86 1.95 7.41
C HIS A 122 -12.50 2.58 7.09
N ILE A 123 -11.46 1.78 6.89
CA ILE A 123 -10.09 2.29 6.78
C ILE A 123 -9.44 1.83 5.49
N LEU A 124 -8.85 2.77 4.75
CA LEU A 124 -7.83 2.49 3.76
C LEU A 124 -6.52 3.12 4.24
N CYS A 125 -5.48 2.31 4.41
CA CYS A 125 -4.16 2.77 4.83
C CYS A 125 -3.15 2.61 3.69
N GLU A 126 -2.22 3.56 3.55
CA GLU A 126 -1.09 3.42 2.64
C GLU A 126 -0.10 2.33 3.08
N LYS A 127 0.68 1.84 2.12
CA LYS A 127 1.72 0.84 2.37
C LYS A 127 3.04 1.51 2.81
N PRO A 128 3.84 0.86 3.67
CA PRO A 128 3.57 -0.40 4.36
C PRO A 128 2.57 -0.25 5.51
N LEU A 129 1.95 -1.34 5.93
CA LEU A 129 1.02 -1.36 7.08
C LEU A 129 1.72 -0.89 8.37
N ALA A 130 2.94 -1.38 8.60
CA ALA A 130 3.80 -0.99 9.71
C ALA A 130 5.27 -1.28 9.38
N LEU A 131 6.16 -0.78 10.23
CA LEU A 131 7.62 -0.94 10.11
C LEU A 131 8.14 -2.22 10.80
N SER A 132 7.27 -3.00 11.45
CA SER A 132 7.61 -4.28 12.06
C SER A 132 6.47 -5.28 11.94
N LEU A 133 6.79 -6.57 11.97
CA LEU A 133 5.77 -7.62 11.99
C LEU A 133 4.90 -7.56 13.26
N SER A 134 5.53 -7.30 14.41
CA SER A 134 4.82 -7.17 15.69
C SER A 134 3.75 -6.09 15.63
N ASP A 135 4.06 -4.95 15.00
CA ASP A 135 3.10 -3.88 14.83
C ASP A 135 1.99 -4.23 13.84
N CYS A 136 2.31 -4.93 12.74
CA CYS A 136 1.30 -5.46 11.82
C CYS A 136 0.29 -6.37 12.55
N LEU A 137 0.80 -7.29 13.39
CA LEU A 137 -0.03 -8.19 14.20
C LEU A 137 -0.82 -7.46 15.29
N THR A 138 -0.27 -6.37 15.83
CA THR A 138 -0.96 -5.53 16.80
C THR A 138 -2.12 -4.78 16.16
N VAL A 139 -1.90 -4.19 14.97
CA VAL A 139 -2.94 -3.55 14.17
C VAL A 139 -4.01 -4.56 13.78
N TYR A 140 -3.61 -5.76 13.33
CA TYR A 140 -4.54 -6.85 13.01
C TYR A 140 -5.52 -7.10 14.15
N ARG A 141 -5.02 -7.29 15.38
CA ARG A 141 -5.87 -7.50 16.56
C ARG A 141 -6.76 -6.31 16.88
N ALA A 142 -6.24 -5.09 16.77
CA ALA A 142 -7.02 -3.89 17.06
C ALA A 142 -8.23 -3.74 16.12
N LEU A 143 -8.14 -4.27 14.90
CA LEU A 143 -9.20 -4.22 13.90
C LEU A 143 -10.18 -5.41 13.96
N LEU A 144 -9.86 -6.44 14.75
CA LEU A 144 -10.72 -7.58 15.02
C LEU A 144 -11.73 -7.29 16.14
N ASP A 145 -12.92 -7.89 16.07
CA ASP A 145 -13.94 -7.76 17.12
C ASP A 145 -13.65 -8.64 18.34
N THR A 146 -13.05 -8.08 19.39
CA THR A 146 -12.82 -8.80 20.65
C THR A 146 -13.93 -8.63 21.68
N THR A 147 -15.12 -8.12 21.32
CA THR A 147 -16.20 -7.90 22.29
C THR A 147 -16.70 -9.25 22.82
N PRO A 148 -16.62 -9.56 24.13
CA PRO A 148 -17.22 -10.76 24.67
C PRO A 148 -18.73 -10.71 24.45
N ALA A 149 -19.32 -11.81 23.97
CA ALA A 149 -20.77 -11.92 23.88
C ALA A 149 -21.36 -11.61 25.26
N THR A 150 -22.15 -10.54 25.36
CA THR A 150 -22.98 -10.30 26.54
C THR A 150 -23.84 -11.54 26.75
N THR A 151 -23.55 -12.30 27.80
CA THR A 151 -24.45 -13.32 28.30
C THR A 151 -25.74 -12.61 28.70
N ASP A 152 -26.81 -12.82 27.93
CA ASP A 152 -28.16 -12.43 28.33
C ASP A 152 -28.51 -13.18 29.63
N ILE A 153 -28.26 -12.55 30.77
CA ILE A 153 -28.85 -12.93 32.05
C ILE A 153 -30.28 -12.42 32.01
N ASN A 154 -31.17 -13.16 31.33
CA ASN A 154 -32.62 -13.14 31.54
C ASN A 154 -33.28 -14.24 30.68
N SER A 155 -33.23 -15.48 31.17
CA SER A 155 -34.30 -16.45 30.91
C SER A 155 -34.41 -17.43 32.08
N ASP A 156 -35.25 -17.06 33.05
CA ASP A 156 -35.93 -18.03 33.91
C ASP A 156 -36.90 -18.83 33.03
N THR A 157 -36.49 -20.00 32.55
CA THR A 157 -37.43 -21.09 32.26
C THR A 157 -36.73 -22.45 32.23
N THR A 158 -37.03 -23.24 33.24
CA THR A 158 -36.75 -24.67 33.35
C THR A 158 -37.38 -25.43 32.19
N THR A 159 -36.58 -25.95 31.25
CA THR A 159 -36.88 -27.21 30.55
C THR A 159 -35.59 -27.90 30.11
N ASN A 160 -35.44 -29.15 30.55
CA ASN A 160 -34.40 -30.07 30.11
C ASN A 160 -34.57 -30.36 28.61
N ASN A 161 -33.54 -30.09 27.81
CA ASN A 161 -33.26 -30.84 26.58
C ASN A 161 -31.76 -30.81 26.28
N SER A 162 -31.26 -31.98 25.93
CA SER A 162 -29.91 -32.29 25.51
C SER A 162 -29.60 -31.64 24.16
N GLU A 163 -28.82 -30.56 24.14
CA GLU A 163 -28.15 -30.08 22.94
C GLU A 163 -26.67 -29.80 23.22
N SER A 164 -25.86 -30.26 22.27
CA SER A 164 -24.41 -30.26 22.20
C SER A 164 -23.76 -28.91 22.52
N ASN A 165 -22.68 -28.97 23.32
CA ASN A 165 -21.66 -27.93 23.47
C ASN A 165 -21.07 -27.52 22.09
N ASN A 166 -21.69 -26.56 21.40
CA ASN A 166 -21.12 -25.88 20.22
C ASN A 166 -20.78 -24.41 20.58
N ASN A 167 -19.95 -24.21 21.61
CA ASN A 167 -19.50 -22.88 22.04
C ASN A 167 -17.96 -22.72 21.99
N LYS A 168 -17.29 -23.56 21.21
CA LYS A 168 -15.91 -23.32 20.75
C LYS A 168 -16.01 -22.89 19.30
N ASP A 169 -15.36 -21.79 18.94
CA ASP A 169 -15.24 -21.24 17.58
C ASP A 169 -16.37 -20.28 17.13
N LYS A 170 -16.71 -19.27 17.93
CA LYS A 170 -17.20 -18.01 17.33
C LYS A 170 -16.01 -17.30 16.72
N GLU A 171 -15.85 -17.45 15.41
CA GLU A 171 -14.79 -16.84 14.62
C GLU A 171 -14.79 -15.31 14.83
N ILE A 172 -13.63 -14.77 15.19
CA ILE A 172 -13.45 -13.34 15.44
C ILE A 172 -13.44 -12.62 14.09
N GLN A 173 -14.45 -11.79 13.83
CA GLN A 173 -14.65 -11.13 12.52
C GLN A 173 -14.38 -9.61 12.60
N PRO A 174 -13.91 -8.97 11.52
CA PRO A 174 -13.74 -7.52 11.48
C PRO A 174 -15.09 -6.79 11.45
N LYS A 175 -15.22 -5.69 12.21
CA LYS A 175 -16.43 -4.83 12.22
C LYS A 175 -16.48 -3.82 11.08
N THR A 176 -15.36 -3.57 10.40
CA THR A 176 -15.26 -2.55 9.37
C THR A 176 -14.47 -3.05 8.18
N ILE A 177 -14.66 -2.38 7.05
CA ILE A 177 -13.87 -2.63 5.85
C ILE A 177 -12.47 -2.09 6.08
N PHE A 178 -11.47 -2.91 5.77
CA PHE A 178 -10.07 -2.53 5.82
C PHE A 178 -9.41 -2.77 4.46
N SER A 179 -8.64 -1.80 3.99
CA SER A 179 -7.78 -1.97 2.82
C SER A 179 -6.41 -1.36 3.06
N ILE A 180 -5.42 -1.92 2.38
CA ILE A 180 -4.05 -1.44 2.36
C ILE A 180 -3.69 -0.97 0.95
N GLY A 181 -2.68 -0.10 0.81
CA GLY A 181 -2.19 0.47 -0.46
C GLY A 181 -1.57 -0.52 -1.45
N HIS A 182 -2.05 -1.76 -1.53
CA HIS A 182 -1.62 -2.79 -2.48
C HIS A 182 -2.26 -2.60 -3.86
N VAL A 183 -1.96 -1.45 -4.46
CA VAL A 183 -2.62 -0.93 -5.68
C VAL A 183 -2.43 -1.82 -6.91
N LEU A 184 -1.41 -2.69 -6.91
CA LEU A 184 -1.11 -3.57 -8.04
C LEU A 184 -2.21 -4.58 -8.33
N ARG A 185 -3.00 -5.01 -7.33
CA ARG A 185 -4.16 -5.89 -7.54
C ARG A 185 -5.23 -5.25 -8.43
N TYR A 186 -5.28 -3.93 -8.47
CA TYR A 186 -6.37 -3.15 -9.03
C TYR A 186 -6.02 -2.46 -10.35
N SER A 187 -4.77 -2.60 -10.82
CA SER A 187 -4.43 -2.08 -12.15
C SER A 187 -5.15 -2.91 -13.23
N PRO A 188 -5.72 -2.28 -14.27
CA PRO A 188 -6.37 -3.00 -15.37
C PRO A 188 -5.46 -4.05 -16.01
N HIS A 189 -4.16 -3.76 -16.11
CA HIS A 189 -3.16 -4.71 -16.59
C HIS A 189 -3.12 -5.98 -15.74
N ASN A 190 -2.94 -5.84 -14.42
CA ASN A 190 -2.78 -7.01 -13.55
C ASN A 190 -4.08 -7.78 -13.34
N ILE A 191 -5.24 -7.10 -13.39
CA ILE A 191 -6.56 -7.77 -13.41
C ILE A 191 -6.67 -8.65 -14.66
N LEU A 192 -6.31 -8.12 -15.82
CA LEU A 192 -6.34 -8.88 -17.07
C LEU A 192 -5.34 -10.04 -17.03
N LEU A 193 -4.12 -9.81 -16.55
CA LEU A 193 -3.10 -10.85 -16.40
C LEU A 193 -3.59 -11.99 -15.50
N ARG A 194 -4.13 -11.68 -14.32
CA ARG A 194 -4.70 -12.68 -13.40
C ARG A 194 -5.83 -13.47 -14.07
N ARG A 195 -6.74 -12.79 -14.78
CA ARG A 195 -7.82 -13.45 -15.51
C ARG A 195 -7.28 -14.42 -16.56
N LEU A 196 -6.37 -13.96 -17.42
CA LEU A 196 -5.79 -14.78 -18.50
C LEU A 196 -5.11 -16.03 -17.95
N LEU A 197 -4.35 -15.87 -16.86
CA LEU A 197 -3.60 -16.96 -16.23
C LEU A 197 -4.48 -17.95 -15.45
N LEU A 198 -5.42 -17.45 -14.63
CA LEU A 198 -6.13 -18.28 -13.66
C LEU A 198 -7.55 -18.68 -14.10
N GLN A 199 -8.26 -17.81 -14.82
CA GLN A 199 -9.64 -18.05 -15.26
C GLN A 199 -9.66 -18.62 -16.69
N ASP A 200 -9.02 -17.93 -17.63
CA ASP A 200 -8.99 -18.34 -19.03
C ASP A 200 -7.94 -19.45 -19.27
N ARG A 201 -7.00 -19.62 -18.34
CA ARG A 201 -5.92 -20.64 -18.34
C ARG A 201 -5.16 -20.70 -19.67
N VAL A 202 -4.81 -19.55 -20.23
CA VAL A 202 -4.23 -19.44 -21.59
C VAL A 202 -2.88 -20.14 -21.75
N ILE A 203 -2.19 -20.47 -20.64
CA ILE A 203 -0.94 -21.25 -20.62
C ILE A 203 -1.05 -22.55 -19.80
N GLY A 204 -2.26 -23.01 -19.49
CA GLY A 204 -2.49 -24.13 -18.56
C GLY A 204 -2.11 -23.77 -17.12
N ASP A 205 -1.70 -24.77 -16.34
CA ASP A 205 -1.23 -24.55 -14.96
C ASP A 205 0.09 -23.76 -14.95
N ILE A 206 0.21 -22.82 -14.03
CA ILE A 206 1.45 -22.06 -13.79
C ILE A 206 2.51 -22.99 -13.18
N VAL A 207 3.72 -22.92 -13.72
CA VAL A 207 4.93 -23.63 -13.26
C VAL A 207 5.88 -22.66 -12.57
N SER A 208 6.14 -21.51 -13.17
CA SER A 208 7.09 -20.52 -12.64
C SER A 208 6.73 -19.08 -13.01
N LEU A 209 7.14 -18.14 -12.16
CA LEU A 209 6.99 -16.69 -12.36
C LEU A 209 8.34 -16.00 -12.17
N GLU A 210 8.71 -15.16 -13.12
CA GLU A 210 9.74 -14.14 -12.97
C GLU A 210 9.06 -12.77 -12.93
N HIS A 211 9.26 -12.00 -11.86
CA HIS A 211 8.71 -10.66 -11.70
C HIS A 211 9.82 -9.68 -11.35
N CYS A 212 9.86 -8.53 -12.01
CA CYS A 212 10.88 -7.51 -11.75
C CYS A 212 10.24 -6.15 -11.52
N GLU A 213 10.69 -5.48 -10.45
CA GLU A 213 10.46 -4.06 -10.21
C GLU A 213 11.72 -3.25 -10.58
N PRO A 214 11.76 -2.64 -11.77
CA PRO A 214 12.81 -1.70 -12.12
C PRO A 214 12.50 -0.34 -11.48
N ILE A 215 13.18 0.02 -10.39
CA ILE A 215 12.84 1.23 -9.62
C ILE A 215 13.18 2.51 -10.40
N GLY A 216 14.23 2.47 -11.22
CA GLY A 216 14.76 3.61 -11.95
C GLY A 216 15.91 4.27 -11.21
N TRP A 217 17.03 4.47 -11.91
CA TRP A 217 18.29 4.86 -11.28
C TRP A 217 18.22 6.16 -10.46
N TRP A 218 17.54 7.18 -10.97
CA TRP A 218 17.43 8.47 -10.29
C TRP A 218 16.29 8.50 -9.28
N HIS A 219 15.22 7.75 -9.54
CA HIS A 219 14.11 7.59 -8.61
C HIS A 219 14.59 6.90 -7.33
N PHE A 220 15.43 5.87 -7.45
CA PHE A 220 16.02 5.24 -6.29
C PHE A 220 16.88 6.22 -5.48
N ALA A 221 17.73 7.01 -6.16
CA ALA A 221 18.53 8.04 -5.50
C ALA A 221 17.69 9.12 -4.80
N HIS A 222 16.54 9.49 -5.36
CA HIS A 222 15.60 10.43 -4.75
C HIS A 222 14.99 9.84 -3.48
N SER A 223 14.36 8.65 -3.56
CA SER A 223 13.51 8.11 -2.50
C SER A 223 14.28 7.35 -1.41
N TYR A 224 15.29 6.57 -1.81
CA TYR A 224 15.95 5.55 -0.97
C TYR A 224 17.44 5.86 -0.67
N VAL A 225 17.97 6.96 -1.19
CA VAL A 225 19.33 7.42 -0.86
C VAL A 225 19.31 8.78 -0.16
N ARG A 226 18.54 9.73 -0.71
CA ARG A 226 18.40 11.09 -0.14
C ARG A 226 17.11 11.30 0.64
N GLY A 227 16.10 10.50 0.32
CA GLY A 227 14.72 10.67 0.75
C GLY A 227 14.39 10.01 2.09
N ASN A 228 13.09 9.91 2.35
CA ASN A 228 12.53 9.45 3.62
C ASN A 228 12.81 7.97 3.91
N TRP A 229 12.99 7.14 2.87
CA TRP A 229 13.12 5.69 3.00
C TRP A 229 14.56 5.19 2.87
N ARG A 230 15.53 6.05 3.21
CA ARG A 230 16.96 5.73 3.04
C ARG A 230 17.53 4.81 4.11
N HIS A 231 16.84 4.67 5.24
CA HIS A 231 17.25 3.81 6.35
C HIS A 231 16.43 2.54 6.40
N GLU A 232 17.09 1.45 6.76
CA GLU A 232 16.43 0.26 7.25
C GLU A 232 15.70 0.57 8.57
N THR A 233 14.64 -0.18 8.86
CA THR A 233 13.94 -0.11 10.15
C THR A 233 14.83 -0.57 11.30
N GLY A 234 14.38 -0.40 12.55
CA GLY A 234 15.10 -0.92 13.72
C GLY A 234 15.33 -2.44 13.70
N THR A 235 14.57 -3.18 12.91
CA THR A 235 14.71 -4.62 12.68
C THR A 235 15.54 -4.97 11.44
N GLY A 236 16.06 -3.96 10.72
CA GLY A 236 16.89 -4.14 9.54
C GLY A 236 16.10 -4.41 8.25
N ASP A 237 14.83 -4.00 8.18
CA ASP A 237 14.00 -4.14 6.97
C ASP A 237 14.12 -2.88 6.10
N GLY A 238 14.36 -3.03 4.80
CA GLY A 238 14.73 -1.90 3.94
C GLY A 238 13.75 -1.56 2.82
N SER A 239 14.33 -1.33 1.65
CA SER A 239 13.64 -0.97 0.41
C SER A 239 12.63 -2.02 -0.04
N LEU A 240 12.83 -3.32 0.28
CA LEU A 240 11.82 -4.34 -0.02
C LEU A 240 10.48 -4.01 0.66
N LEU A 241 10.49 -3.60 1.93
CA LEU A 241 9.31 -3.23 2.70
C LEU A 241 8.67 -1.94 2.20
N THR A 242 9.46 -0.91 1.97
CA THR A 242 8.95 0.43 1.68
C THR A 242 8.60 0.64 0.20
N LYS A 243 9.26 -0.10 -0.72
CA LYS A 243 9.05 -0.03 -2.18
C LYS A 243 8.21 -1.17 -2.73
N SER A 244 8.47 -2.40 -2.28
CA SER A 244 8.08 -3.62 -2.99
C SER A 244 7.27 -4.61 -2.17
N CYS A 245 6.74 -4.20 -1.01
CA CYS A 245 5.75 -4.99 -0.27
C CYS A 245 4.51 -5.28 -1.12
N HIS A 246 4.04 -4.32 -1.92
CA HIS A 246 2.94 -4.55 -2.87
C HIS A 246 3.31 -5.48 -4.04
N ASP A 247 4.60 -5.67 -4.35
CA ASP A 247 5.05 -6.51 -5.47
C ASP A 247 5.06 -7.97 -4.99
N LEU A 248 5.52 -8.21 -3.75
CA LEU A 248 5.35 -9.50 -3.07
C LEU A 248 3.88 -9.81 -2.80
N ASP A 249 3.07 -8.82 -2.43
CA ASP A 249 1.62 -8.97 -2.35
C ASP A 249 0.99 -9.36 -3.69
N PHE A 250 1.39 -8.73 -4.80
CA PHE A 250 0.92 -9.09 -6.13
C PHE A 250 1.26 -10.55 -6.49
N ILE A 251 2.47 -11.00 -6.17
CA ILE A 251 2.88 -12.39 -6.38
C ILE A 251 2.00 -13.34 -5.56
N LEU A 252 1.80 -13.06 -4.27
CA LEU A 252 0.92 -13.87 -3.40
C LEU A 252 -0.53 -13.82 -3.85
N TRP A 253 -1.00 -12.67 -4.32
CA TRP A 253 -2.33 -12.57 -4.89
C TRP A 253 -2.45 -13.52 -6.07
N LEU A 254 -1.53 -13.45 -7.04
CA LEU A 254 -1.57 -14.25 -8.26
C LEU A 254 -1.39 -15.76 -8.01
N LEU A 255 -0.54 -16.12 -7.05
CA LEU A 255 -0.07 -17.49 -6.87
C LEU A 255 -0.65 -18.19 -5.62
N SER A 256 -1.15 -17.43 -4.65
CA SER A 256 -1.63 -17.97 -3.36
C SER A 256 -3.12 -17.74 -3.15
N SER A 257 -3.64 -16.55 -3.45
CA SER A 257 -5.03 -16.20 -3.16
C SER A 257 -6.01 -16.96 -4.07
N PRO A 258 -7.14 -17.45 -3.53
CA PRO A 258 -8.20 -18.06 -4.33
C PRO A 258 -8.80 -17.04 -5.31
N LEU A 259 -9.56 -17.53 -6.30
CA LEU A 259 -10.38 -16.65 -7.13
C LEU A 259 -11.60 -16.19 -6.32
N SER A 260 -11.90 -14.90 -6.34
CA SER A 260 -13.13 -14.39 -5.70
C SER A 260 -14.36 -15.04 -6.36
N PRO A 261 -15.39 -15.40 -5.58
CA PRO A 261 -16.65 -15.90 -6.13
C PRO A 261 -17.26 -14.87 -7.10
N PRO A 262 -17.88 -15.29 -8.21
CA PRO A 262 -18.58 -14.38 -9.10
C PRO A 262 -19.74 -13.67 -8.37
N LEU A 263 -19.94 -12.39 -8.67
CA LEU A 263 -20.99 -11.53 -8.09
C LEU A 263 -22.42 -12.05 -8.34
N VAL A 264 -22.62 -12.79 -9.44
CA VAL A 264 -23.88 -13.41 -9.83
C VAL A 264 -23.57 -14.85 -10.29
N PRO A 265 -24.18 -15.89 -9.71
CA PRO A 265 -24.08 -17.25 -10.22
C PRO A 265 -24.61 -17.25 -11.67
N ASP A 266 -23.80 -17.71 -12.62
CA ASP A 266 -24.23 -17.88 -14.01
C ASP A 266 -25.08 -19.16 -14.10
N PRO A 267 -26.42 -19.07 -14.31
CA PRO A 267 -27.28 -20.25 -14.36
C PRO A 267 -27.04 -21.11 -15.60
N SER A 268 -26.31 -20.61 -16.60
CA SER A 268 -25.94 -21.35 -17.82
C SER A 268 -24.64 -22.15 -17.69
N LYS A 269 -23.88 -21.91 -16.61
CA LYS A 269 -22.74 -22.74 -16.23
C LYS A 269 -23.19 -23.65 -15.11
N SER A 270 -22.97 -24.95 -15.23
CA SER A 270 -23.01 -25.82 -14.05
C SER A 270 -22.11 -25.17 -13.01
N THR A 271 -22.68 -24.75 -11.87
CA THR A 271 -21.87 -24.35 -10.72
C THR A 271 -20.82 -25.45 -10.56
N PRO A 272 -19.51 -25.17 -10.68
CA PRO A 272 -18.55 -26.11 -10.15
C PRO A 272 -19.02 -26.33 -8.72
N GLU A 273 -19.32 -27.56 -8.33
CA GLU A 273 -19.52 -27.87 -6.91
C GLU A 273 -18.41 -27.14 -6.17
N SER A 274 -18.78 -26.23 -5.26
CA SER A 274 -17.82 -25.41 -4.53
C SER A 274 -16.93 -26.38 -3.75
N ASN A 275 -15.82 -26.79 -4.34
CA ASN A 275 -14.85 -27.64 -3.67
C ASN A 275 -14.21 -26.74 -2.60
N PRO A 276 -14.41 -27.00 -1.30
CA PRO A 276 -13.85 -26.18 -0.23
C PRO A 276 -12.32 -26.07 -0.32
N GLU A 277 -11.64 -27.04 -0.96
CA GLU A 277 -10.20 -26.98 -1.20
C GLU A 277 -9.77 -25.89 -2.20
N ASN A 278 -10.64 -25.53 -3.15
CA ASN A 278 -10.35 -24.46 -4.11
C ASN A 278 -10.44 -23.06 -3.47
N ASP A 279 -11.13 -22.94 -2.34
CA ASP A 279 -11.27 -21.69 -1.58
C ASP A 279 -10.13 -21.46 -0.58
N LYS A 280 -9.33 -22.49 -0.25
CA LYS A 280 -8.15 -22.34 0.61
C LYS A 280 -7.05 -21.59 -0.15
N PRO A 281 -6.19 -20.78 0.50
CA PRO A 281 -5.02 -20.20 -0.15
C PRO A 281 -3.94 -21.28 -0.40
N HIS A 282 -3.14 -21.15 -1.46
CA HIS A 282 -1.91 -21.95 -1.64
C HIS A 282 -0.74 -21.18 -1.06
N LEU A 283 -0.35 -21.44 0.18
CA LEU A 283 0.69 -20.65 0.82
C LEU A 283 2.11 -21.07 0.39
N PRO A 284 3.09 -20.16 0.40
CA PRO A 284 4.48 -20.51 0.16
C PRO A 284 4.96 -21.63 1.10
N HIS A 285 5.88 -22.46 0.63
CA HIS A 285 6.59 -23.47 1.38
C HIS A 285 7.96 -22.96 1.85
N LEU A 286 8.79 -22.46 0.93
CA LEU A 286 10.11 -21.88 1.24
C LEU A 286 10.22 -20.44 0.75
N ILE A 287 10.95 -19.63 1.51
CA ILE A 287 11.32 -18.26 1.17
C ILE A 287 12.84 -18.12 1.32
N THR A 288 13.50 -17.61 0.28
CA THR A 288 14.90 -17.19 0.32
C THR A 288 15.04 -15.78 -0.22
N SER A 289 16.07 -15.07 0.21
CA SER A 289 16.28 -13.68 -0.20
C SER A 289 17.76 -13.36 -0.16
N THR A 290 18.24 -12.66 -1.19
CA THR A 290 19.62 -12.16 -1.26
C THR A 290 19.58 -10.75 -1.79
N GLY A 291 20.24 -9.82 -1.12
CA GLY A 291 20.27 -8.43 -1.54
C GLY A 291 21.38 -7.66 -0.85
N THR A 292 21.82 -6.59 -1.49
CA THR A 292 22.87 -5.73 -0.95
C THR A 292 22.74 -4.30 -1.46
N LEU A 293 23.40 -3.38 -0.78
CA LEU A 293 23.64 -2.03 -1.29
C LEU A 293 24.91 -2.09 -2.16
N THR A 294 24.76 -1.95 -3.47
CA THR A 294 25.85 -2.15 -4.45
C THR A 294 26.53 -0.84 -4.83
N GLN A 295 25.76 0.24 -4.98
CA GLN A 295 26.22 1.46 -5.65
C GLN A 295 26.58 2.58 -4.68
N PHE A 296 25.73 2.87 -3.69
CA PHE A 296 25.79 4.12 -2.93
C PHE A 296 26.68 4.02 -1.68
N HIS A 297 27.96 3.66 -1.89
CA HIS A 297 28.98 3.61 -0.85
C HIS A 297 30.14 4.55 -1.15
N ARG A 298 30.81 5.08 -0.12
CA ARG A 298 31.97 5.98 -0.25
C ARG A 298 33.08 5.42 -1.14
N ALA A 299 33.32 4.11 -1.10
CA ALA A 299 34.34 3.45 -1.93
C ALA A 299 34.04 3.52 -3.45
N ARG A 300 32.79 3.80 -3.84
CA ARG A 300 32.34 3.96 -5.24
C ARG A 300 32.25 5.43 -5.66
N LYS A 301 32.55 6.37 -4.76
CA LYS A 301 32.53 7.80 -5.05
C LYS A 301 33.48 8.12 -6.20
N PRO A 302 33.04 8.88 -7.23
CA PRO A 302 33.94 9.32 -8.30
C PRO A 302 35.13 10.08 -7.74
N SER A 303 36.35 9.75 -8.19
CA SER A 303 37.58 10.41 -7.73
C SER A 303 37.54 11.92 -7.93
N LEU A 304 36.97 12.39 -9.04
CA LEU A 304 36.78 13.81 -9.36
C LEU A 304 35.88 14.53 -8.33
N ALA A 305 35.02 13.82 -7.60
CA ALA A 305 34.19 14.43 -6.55
C ALA A 305 35.02 14.85 -5.33
N GLY A 306 36.23 14.30 -5.16
CA GLY A 306 37.12 14.62 -4.04
C GLY A 306 36.41 14.51 -2.68
N ALA A 307 36.58 15.53 -1.84
CA ALA A 307 35.94 15.62 -0.53
C ALA A 307 34.52 16.18 -0.56
N ALA A 308 33.93 16.47 -1.72
CA ALA A 308 32.62 17.13 -1.79
C ALA A 308 31.51 16.25 -1.18
N THR A 309 30.75 16.82 -0.26
CA THR A 309 29.58 16.19 0.37
C THR A 309 28.26 16.67 -0.22
N ASN A 310 28.24 17.80 -0.93
CA ASN A 310 27.06 18.35 -1.58
C ASN A 310 27.26 18.48 -3.11
N CYS A 311 26.20 18.24 -3.89
CA CYS A 311 26.28 18.28 -5.36
C CYS A 311 26.53 19.68 -5.94
N LEU A 312 26.14 20.76 -5.23
CA LEU A 312 26.27 22.12 -5.73
C LEU A 312 27.72 22.59 -5.89
N THR A 313 28.64 22.00 -5.12
CA THR A 313 30.07 22.36 -5.10
C THR A 313 30.97 21.24 -5.61
N CYS A 314 30.38 20.14 -6.10
CA CYS A 314 31.10 18.94 -6.49
C CYS A 314 31.71 19.07 -7.89
N ALA A 315 33.04 18.93 -8.01
CA ALA A 315 33.73 19.00 -9.30
C ALA A 315 33.31 17.87 -10.28
N ALA A 316 32.77 16.76 -9.79
CA ALA A 316 32.20 15.70 -10.64
C ALA A 316 30.77 15.97 -11.10
N ALA A 317 30.15 17.10 -10.76
CA ALA A 317 28.72 17.36 -11.00
C ALA A 317 28.33 17.23 -12.49
N GLN A 318 29.21 17.58 -13.42
CA GLN A 318 28.91 17.53 -14.86
C GLN A 318 28.87 16.09 -15.41
N SER A 319 29.68 15.17 -14.86
CA SER A 319 29.78 13.79 -15.33
C SER A 319 29.06 12.78 -14.42
N CYS A 320 28.56 13.23 -13.27
CA CYS A 320 27.85 12.38 -12.30
C CYS A 320 26.36 12.28 -12.65
N ASN A 321 25.89 11.06 -12.93
CA ASN A 321 24.47 10.80 -13.19
C ASN A 321 23.58 11.29 -12.02
N TYR A 322 24.07 11.21 -10.78
CA TYR A 322 23.31 11.52 -9.57
C TYR A 322 23.41 12.98 -9.11
N ASN A 323 23.92 13.90 -9.94
CA ASN A 323 23.95 15.33 -9.61
C ASN A 323 22.55 15.84 -9.28
N ALA A 324 22.35 16.31 -8.04
CA ALA A 324 21.05 16.81 -7.57
C ALA A 324 20.54 18.01 -8.39
N VAL A 325 21.42 18.94 -8.78
CA VAL A 325 21.02 20.11 -9.57
C VAL A 325 20.50 19.68 -10.94
N ALA A 326 21.22 18.76 -11.60
CA ALA A 326 20.80 18.22 -12.89
C ALA A 326 19.45 17.49 -12.79
N ILE A 327 19.24 16.71 -11.73
CA ILE A 327 17.98 15.98 -11.51
C ILE A 327 16.83 16.95 -11.24
N TYR A 328 16.91 17.79 -10.20
CA TYR A 328 15.75 18.56 -9.75
C TYR A 328 15.56 19.88 -10.51
N ALA A 329 16.64 20.63 -10.73
CA ALA A 329 16.54 21.95 -11.33
C ALA A 329 16.48 21.87 -12.85
N ASP A 330 17.34 21.07 -13.47
CA ASP A 330 17.49 21.09 -14.92
C ASP A 330 16.51 20.13 -15.61
N ARG A 331 16.34 18.90 -15.14
CA ARG A 331 15.40 17.95 -15.77
C ARG A 331 13.93 18.15 -15.41
N HIS A 332 13.63 18.73 -14.26
CA HIS A 332 12.25 18.90 -13.81
C HIS A 332 11.83 20.38 -13.82
N LEU A 333 12.36 21.19 -12.90
CA LEU A 333 11.88 22.57 -12.75
C LEU A 333 12.03 23.39 -14.04
N SER A 334 13.16 23.31 -14.75
CA SER A 334 13.36 24.04 -16.01
C SER A 334 12.42 23.61 -17.14
N GLN A 335 11.86 22.40 -17.05
CA GLN A 335 10.91 21.84 -18.01
C GLN A 335 9.46 22.15 -17.63
N GLY A 336 9.23 22.97 -16.59
CA GLY A 336 7.90 23.26 -16.06
C GLY A 336 7.32 22.11 -15.22
N LEU A 337 8.10 21.09 -14.89
CA LEU A 337 7.67 19.97 -14.05
C LEU A 337 7.96 20.29 -12.58
N HIS A 338 6.96 20.81 -11.89
CA HIS A 338 7.07 21.28 -10.50
C HIS A 338 6.39 20.37 -9.47
N GLU A 339 5.67 19.34 -9.92
CA GLU A 339 5.13 18.28 -9.04
C GLU A 339 6.25 17.37 -8.53
N TRP A 340 5.97 16.07 -8.32
CA TRP A 340 7.01 15.11 -7.96
C TRP A 340 8.09 15.08 -9.05
N PRO A 341 9.39 15.16 -8.69
CA PRO A 341 9.96 15.12 -7.34
C PRO A 341 10.22 16.50 -6.70
N VAL A 342 10.00 17.60 -7.42
CA VAL A 342 10.36 18.96 -6.98
C VAL A 342 9.54 19.40 -5.77
N ASN A 343 8.23 19.14 -5.75
CA ASN A 343 7.36 19.46 -4.61
C ASN A 343 7.65 18.64 -3.34
N ILE A 344 8.48 17.59 -3.42
CA ILE A 344 8.98 16.87 -2.26
C ILE A 344 10.21 17.58 -1.67
N VAL A 345 11.06 18.15 -2.52
CA VAL A 345 12.21 18.97 -2.10
C VAL A 345 11.74 20.35 -1.58
N CYS A 346 10.76 20.94 -2.27
CA CYS A 346 10.19 22.25 -1.98
C CYS A 346 8.65 22.13 -1.92
N PRO A 347 8.06 21.78 -0.76
CA PRO A 347 6.61 21.63 -0.59
C PRO A 347 5.76 22.86 -0.94
N ASP A 348 6.40 24.03 -1.00
CA ASP A 348 5.84 25.35 -1.27
C ASP A 348 6.14 25.85 -2.70
N ILE A 349 6.72 25.01 -3.57
CA ILE A 349 7.20 25.44 -4.90
C ILE A 349 6.10 26.01 -5.79
N GLU A 350 4.89 25.47 -5.72
CA GLU A 350 3.74 25.92 -6.51
C GLU A 350 3.27 27.32 -6.08
N ASP A 351 3.36 27.63 -4.78
CA ASP A 351 3.05 28.96 -4.28
C ASP A 351 4.05 30.00 -4.77
N ILE A 352 5.33 29.63 -4.75
CA ILE A 352 6.42 30.46 -5.27
C ILE A 352 6.24 30.69 -6.76
N LEU A 353 5.91 29.65 -7.53
CA LEU A 353 5.63 29.78 -8.95
C LEU A 353 4.42 30.69 -9.24
N ARG A 354 3.39 30.70 -8.38
CA ARG A 354 2.24 31.59 -8.53
C ARG A 354 2.56 33.07 -8.28
N HIS A 355 3.40 33.37 -7.29
CA HIS A 355 3.65 34.75 -6.85
C HIS A 355 4.98 35.35 -7.35
N ASN A 356 6.00 34.52 -7.52
CA ASN A 356 7.34 34.93 -7.94
C ASN A 356 8.08 33.79 -8.69
N PRO A 357 7.70 33.50 -9.96
CA PRO A 357 8.31 32.42 -10.75
C PRO A 357 9.84 32.50 -10.86
N GLU A 358 10.40 33.71 -10.92
CA GLU A 358 11.84 33.95 -11.03
C GLU A 358 12.61 33.45 -9.79
N ALA A 359 11.97 33.42 -8.63
CA ALA A 359 12.57 32.93 -7.39
C ALA A 359 12.58 31.39 -7.26
N ALA A 360 11.80 30.66 -8.05
CA ALA A 360 11.61 29.21 -7.90
C ALA A 360 12.93 28.43 -7.99
N ARG A 361 13.81 28.78 -8.94
CA ARG A 361 15.11 28.11 -9.09
C ARG A 361 16.02 28.40 -7.89
N SER A 362 16.11 29.65 -7.46
CA SER A 362 16.93 30.03 -6.31
C SER A 362 16.43 29.37 -5.01
N HIS A 363 15.11 29.26 -4.84
CA HIS A 363 14.49 28.53 -3.73
C HIS A 363 14.86 27.05 -3.72
N LEU A 364 14.73 26.39 -4.88
CA LEU A 364 15.15 24.99 -5.02
C LEU A 364 16.65 24.81 -4.74
N LEU A 365 17.50 25.66 -5.29
CA LEU A 365 18.95 25.59 -5.05
C LEU A 365 19.30 25.84 -3.58
N SER A 366 18.56 26.71 -2.88
CA SER A 366 18.70 26.91 -1.44
C SER A 366 18.42 25.62 -0.66
N ARG A 367 17.30 24.93 -0.96
CA ARG A 367 16.99 23.62 -0.36
C ARG A 367 18.04 22.55 -0.69
N LEU A 368 18.54 22.52 -1.92
CA LEU A 368 19.60 21.60 -2.31
C LEU A 368 20.97 21.97 -1.71
N SER A 369 21.17 23.19 -1.21
CA SER A 369 22.41 23.56 -0.53
C SER A 369 22.50 22.98 0.89
N GLU A 370 21.37 22.54 1.46
CA GLU A 370 21.32 21.92 2.79
C GLU A 370 22.18 20.66 2.83
N ASP A 371 23.06 20.56 3.82
CA ASP A 371 24.01 19.46 4.01
C ASP A 371 24.32 19.24 5.50
N TYR A 372 24.98 18.14 5.83
CA TYR A 372 25.44 17.84 7.18
C TYR A 372 26.91 17.41 7.23
N ASP A 373 27.55 17.71 8.35
CA ASP A 373 28.88 17.20 8.67
C ASP A 373 28.74 16.07 9.69
N VAL A 374 29.20 14.88 9.31
CA VAL A 374 29.11 13.65 10.12
C VAL A 374 29.85 13.78 11.46
N SER A 375 30.86 14.67 11.54
CA SER A 375 31.66 14.86 12.75
C SER A 375 31.00 15.80 13.78
N THR A 376 30.08 16.66 13.35
CA THR A 376 29.51 17.72 14.20
C THR A 376 27.99 17.70 14.28
N THR A 377 27.30 17.13 13.29
CA THR A 377 25.83 17.05 13.25
C THR A 377 25.34 15.85 14.03
N VAL A 378 24.34 16.05 14.89
CA VAL A 378 23.76 14.97 15.70
C VAL A 378 23.04 13.97 14.80
N ALA A 379 23.27 12.66 15.02
CA ALA A 379 22.68 11.60 14.20
C ALA A 379 21.14 11.66 14.11
N LYS A 380 20.47 12.05 15.21
CA LYS A 380 19.01 12.26 15.23
C LYS A 380 18.57 13.35 14.25
N ASP A 381 19.33 14.44 14.15
CA ASP A 381 19.00 15.55 13.26
C ASP A 381 19.23 15.20 11.79
N ILE A 382 20.21 14.32 11.53
CA ILE A 382 20.41 13.73 10.21
C ILE A 382 19.20 12.84 9.87
N ALA A 383 18.84 11.91 10.76
CA ALA A 383 17.80 10.91 10.52
C ALA A 383 16.39 11.51 10.35
N GLN A 384 16.04 12.56 11.09
CA GLN A 384 14.67 13.11 11.13
C GLN A 384 14.19 13.76 9.82
N ARG A 385 15.06 13.96 8.82
CA ARG A 385 14.69 14.60 7.56
C ARG A 385 15.54 14.14 6.37
N PRO A 386 15.06 14.30 5.13
CA PRO A 386 15.83 14.04 3.92
C PRO A 386 16.83 15.16 3.59
N TRP A 387 17.82 14.82 2.74
CA TRP A 387 18.93 15.70 2.32
C TRP A 387 19.15 15.64 0.80
N TYR A 388 18.25 16.27 0.05
CA TYR A 388 18.15 16.08 -1.41
C TYR A 388 19.34 16.59 -2.23
N GLY A 389 20.13 17.52 -1.70
CA GLY A 389 21.34 18.02 -2.35
C GLY A 389 22.61 17.21 -2.09
N ARG A 390 22.60 16.37 -1.06
CA ARG A 390 23.78 15.63 -0.62
C ARG A 390 24.27 14.65 -1.68
N CYS A 391 25.59 14.45 -1.74
CA CYS A 391 26.24 13.46 -2.58
C CYS A 391 25.75 12.07 -2.18
N VAL A 392 25.22 11.31 -3.15
CA VAL A 392 24.67 9.96 -2.91
C VAL A 392 25.68 8.97 -2.33
N TYR A 393 26.99 9.18 -2.55
CA TYR A 393 28.05 8.33 -2.01
C TYR A 393 28.51 8.75 -0.61
N GLU A 394 28.06 9.92 -0.13
CA GLU A 394 28.30 10.43 1.23
C GLU A 394 27.03 10.40 2.09
N SER A 395 25.92 9.95 1.52
CA SER A 395 24.64 9.75 2.22
C SER A 395 24.76 8.64 3.27
N ASP A 396 23.85 8.68 4.23
CA ASP A 396 23.69 7.76 5.35
C ASP A 396 22.72 6.61 5.03
N ASN A 397 22.48 6.31 3.75
CA ASN A 397 21.52 5.29 3.35
C ASN A 397 22.04 3.88 3.67
N THR A 398 21.13 2.98 4.06
CA THR A 398 21.48 1.61 4.46
C THR A 398 20.68 0.54 3.70
N VAL A 399 19.70 0.92 2.90
CA VAL A 399 18.79 -0.01 2.21
C VAL A 399 19.39 -0.64 0.94
N CYS A 400 18.93 -1.84 0.58
CA CYS A 400 19.38 -2.56 -0.62
C CYS A 400 18.95 -1.85 -1.91
N ASP A 401 19.84 -1.82 -2.91
CA ASP A 401 19.53 -1.30 -4.26
C ASP A 401 19.42 -2.41 -5.32
N ASP A 402 19.76 -3.64 -4.94
CA ASP A 402 19.55 -4.88 -5.68
C ASP A 402 19.15 -5.99 -4.70
N GLN A 403 17.98 -6.59 -4.90
CA GLN A 403 17.48 -7.68 -4.06
C GLN A 403 16.62 -8.65 -4.85
N ILE A 404 16.89 -9.95 -4.65
CA ILE A 404 16.14 -11.06 -5.23
C ILE A 404 15.48 -11.85 -4.11
N VAL A 405 14.18 -12.12 -4.26
CA VAL A 405 13.41 -12.99 -3.37
C VAL A 405 12.93 -14.19 -4.18
N THR A 406 13.13 -15.40 -3.66
CA THR A 406 12.58 -16.63 -4.24
C THR A 406 11.54 -17.22 -3.30
N LEU A 407 10.37 -17.52 -3.86
CA LEU A 407 9.25 -18.17 -3.18
C LEU A 407 8.98 -19.50 -3.87
N THR A 408 8.77 -20.56 -3.11
CA THR A 408 8.35 -21.86 -3.64
C THR A 408 7.04 -22.28 -2.99
N TRP A 409 6.26 -23.10 -3.68
CA TRP A 409 5.05 -23.74 -3.18
C TRP A 409 5.16 -25.24 -3.45
N SER A 410 4.73 -26.07 -2.51
CA SER A 410 4.69 -27.53 -2.66
C SER A 410 3.35 -28.00 -3.25
N ASP A 411 3.32 -29.26 -3.69
CA ASP A 411 2.12 -30.01 -4.09
C ASP A 411 1.47 -30.77 -2.91
N GLU A 412 2.03 -30.63 -1.70
CA GLU A 412 1.47 -31.21 -0.48
C GLU A 412 0.05 -30.65 -0.23
N GLY A 413 -0.94 -31.54 -0.13
CA GLY A 413 -2.36 -31.17 -0.06
C GLY A 413 -3.15 -31.38 -1.38
N GLY A 414 -2.48 -31.80 -2.46
CA GLY A 414 -3.07 -32.62 -3.53
C GLY A 414 -3.85 -31.92 -4.65
N SER A 415 -4.45 -30.75 -4.42
CA SER A 415 -5.24 -30.07 -5.46
C SER A 415 -4.49 -28.98 -6.24
N LYS A 416 -3.34 -28.51 -5.74
CA LYS A 416 -2.61 -27.37 -6.33
C LYS A 416 -1.17 -27.73 -6.66
N ARG A 417 -0.73 -27.35 -7.87
CA ARG A 417 0.59 -27.67 -8.41
C ARG A 417 1.69 -26.87 -7.70
N ALA A 418 2.81 -27.55 -7.42
CA ALA A 418 4.05 -26.89 -7.00
C ALA A 418 4.49 -25.83 -8.02
N LYS A 419 5.03 -24.72 -7.52
CA LYS A 419 5.41 -23.58 -8.36
C LYS A 419 6.52 -22.77 -7.71
N THR A 420 7.21 -21.98 -8.52
CA THR A 420 8.29 -21.09 -8.06
C THR A 420 8.02 -19.67 -8.53
N ALA A 421 8.37 -18.69 -7.72
CA ALA A 421 8.41 -17.29 -8.13
C ALA A 421 9.76 -16.68 -7.76
N VAL A 422 10.33 -15.91 -8.68
CA VAL A 422 11.50 -15.06 -8.46
C VAL A 422 11.06 -13.62 -8.61
N PHE A 423 11.27 -12.83 -7.56
CA PHE A 423 11.09 -11.39 -7.56
C PHE A 423 12.45 -10.70 -7.59
N HIS A 424 12.64 -9.72 -8.48
CA HIS A 424 13.86 -8.92 -8.58
C HIS A 424 13.55 -7.42 -8.43
N MET A 425 13.96 -6.83 -7.32
CA MET A 425 13.95 -5.38 -7.11
C MET A 425 15.32 -4.82 -7.49
N ILE A 426 15.35 -3.87 -8.42
CA ILE A 426 16.62 -3.36 -8.96
C ILE A 426 16.57 -1.85 -9.23
N ALA A 427 17.56 -1.13 -8.71
CA ALA A 427 17.68 0.32 -8.82
C ALA A 427 18.30 0.82 -10.14
N PRO A 428 19.45 0.31 -10.64
CA PRO A 428 20.13 0.85 -11.83
C PRO A 428 19.43 0.49 -13.14
N THR A 429 18.24 1.01 -13.35
CA THR A 429 17.41 0.75 -14.54
C THR A 429 17.06 2.03 -15.27
N GLU A 430 16.97 1.95 -16.60
CA GLU A 430 16.38 3.01 -17.43
C GLU A 430 14.88 3.17 -17.13
N LYS A 431 14.18 2.03 -17.08
CA LYS A 431 12.77 1.94 -16.74
C LYS A 431 12.55 2.30 -15.27
N GLN A 432 11.50 3.07 -15.03
CA GLN A 432 11.10 3.52 -13.69
C GLN A 432 9.69 3.01 -13.39
N CYS A 433 9.59 2.09 -12.44
CA CYS A 433 8.36 1.46 -11.98
C CYS A 433 7.53 0.78 -13.07
N GLU A 434 8.07 0.61 -14.29
CA GLU A 434 7.46 -0.17 -15.38
C GLU A 434 7.74 -1.65 -15.12
N ARG A 435 6.97 -2.26 -14.21
CA ARG A 435 7.05 -3.68 -13.88
C ARG A 435 6.98 -4.54 -15.13
N ARG A 436 7.74 -5.63 -15.10
CA ARG A 436 7.77 -6.67 -16.14
C ARG A 436 7.80 -8.06 -15.53
N GLY A 437 7.53 -9.06 -16.34
CA GLY A 437 7.70 -10.44 -15.92
C GLY A 437 7.47 -11.46 -17.02
N ARG A 438 7.72 -12.71 -16.66
CA ARG A 438 7.47 -13.87 -17.50
C ARG A 438 6.82 -14.97 -16.66
N VAL A 439 5.77 -15.59 -17.18
CA VAL A 439 5.04 -16.67 -16.54
C VAL A 439 5.13 -17.90 -17.42
N TYR A 440 5.63 -18.98 -16.86
CA TYR A 440 5.78 -20.26 -17.55
C TYR A 440 4.64 -21.17 -17.13
N GLY A 441 3.95 -21.75 -18.10
CA GLY A 441 2.86 -22.68 -17.89
C GLY A 441 3.08 -24.00 -18.58
N THR A 442 2.18 -24.95 -18.31
CA THR A 442 2.20 -26.29 -18.89
C THR A 442 1.88 -26.34 -20.38
N LEU A 443 1.17 -25.33 -20.90
CA LEU A 443 0.70 -25.26 -22.30
C LEU A 443 1.18 -24.02 -23.05
N GLY A 444 1.94 -23.14 -22.40
CA GLY A 444 2.44 -21.92 -23.01
C GLY A 444 3.30 -21.08 -22.06
N GLU A 445 3.68 -19.89 -22.53
CA GLU A 445 4.32 -18.86 -21.71
C GLU A 445 3.70 -17.48 -21.95
N VAL A 446 3.77 -16.63 -20.94
CA VAL A 446 3.36 -15.22 -21.00
C VAL A 446 4.57 -14.34 -20.72
N GLU A 447 4.82 -13.35 -21.55
CA GLU A 447 5.68 -12.20 -21.24
C GLU A 447 4.80 -10.98 -21.05
N TYR A 448 5.09 -10.17 -20.02
CA TYR A 448 4.33 -8.95 -19.78
C TYR A 448 5.22 -7.80 -19.35
N ASP A 449 4.75 -6.59 -19.66
CA ASP A 449 5.21 -5.35 -19.07
C ASP A 449 4.00 -4.55 -18.57
N SER A 450 4.21 -3.35 -18.03
CA SER A 450 3.09 -2.53 -17.53
C SER A 450 2.11 -2.03 -18.61
N ARG A 451 2.21 -2.51 -19.86
CA ARG A 451 1.42 -2.05 -21.02
C ARG A 451 0.86 -3.18 -21.87
N SER A 452 1.53 -4.31 -21.93
CA SER A 452 1.20 -5.38 -22.88
C SER A 452 1.45 -6.75 -22.29
N ILE A 453 0.62 -7.70 -22.73
CA ILE A 453 0.69 -9.10 -22.36
C ILE A 453 0.82 -9.89 -23.65
N GLU A 454 1.89 -10.67 -23.76
CA GLU A 454 2.20 -11.48 -24.91
C GLU A 454 2.15 -12.96 -24.52
N ILE A 455 1.31 -13.72 -25.22
CA ILE A 455 1.01 -15.12 -24.92
C ILE A 455 1.55 -15.97 -26.07
N TYR A 456 2.34 -16.98 -25.74
CA TYR A 456 2.79 -18.00 -26.67
C TYR A 456 2.22 -19.36 -26.29
N THR A 457 1.53 -20.02 -27.22
CA THR A 457 0.87 -21.32 -26.98
C THR A 457 1.69 -22.44 -27.62
N PHE A 458 2.06 -23.46 -26.83
CA PHE A 458 2.94 -24.54 -27.30
C PHE A 458 2.29 -25.46 -28.33
N GLY A 459 1.00 -25.76 -28.14
CA GLY A 459 0.30 -26.76 -28.97
C GLY A 459 0.18 -26.38 -30.45
N ASN A 460 0.13 -25.08 -30.76
CA ASN A 460 -0.03 -24.58 -32.13
C ASN A 460 1.05 -23.57 -32.55
N GLY A 461 1.96 -23.17 -31.65
CA GLY A 461 3.00 -22.17 -31.91
C GLY A 461 2.46 -20.76 -32.11
N GLU A 462 1.20 -20.49 -31.74
CA GLU A 462 0.58 -19.17 -31.92
C GLU A 462 1.11 -18.18 -30.89
N LYS A 463 1.37 -16.96 -31.36
CA LYS A 463 1.78 -15.83 -30.54
C LYS A 463 0.73 -14.73 -30.64
N ARG A 464 0.14 -14.36 -29.49
CA ARG A 464 -0.89 -13.33 -29.38
C ARG A 464 -0.45 -12.25 -28.42
N ARG A 465 -0.53 -11.00 -28.86
CA ARG A 465 -0.30 -9.82 -28.03
C ARG A 465 -1.62 -9.15 -27.67
N VAL A 466 -1.73 -8.71 -26.41
CA VAL A 466 -2.84 -7.91 -25.89
C VAL A 466 -2.26 -6.63 -25.31
N ASP A 467 -2.53 -5.51 -25.96
CA ASP A 467 -2.17 -4.20 -25.42
C ASP A 467 -3.27 -3.74 -24.45
N VAL A 468 -2.86 -3.34 -23.24
CA VAL A 468 -3.77 -2.83 -22.22
C VAL A 468 -3.90 -1.32 -22.41
N PRO A 469 -5.12 -0.81 -22.69
CA PRO A 469 -5.31 0.61 -22.92
C PRO A 469 -4.83 1.46 -21.74
N ARG A 470 -4.13 2.55 -22.07
CA ARG A 470 -3.78 3.56 -21.07
C ARG A 470 -5.05 4.13 -20.47
N GLN A 471 -5.06 4.23 -19.15
CA GLN A 471 -6.10 4.95 -18.45
C GLN A 471 -6.01 6.46 -18.79
N PRO A 472 -7.11 7.21 -18.64
CA PRO A 472 -7.12 8.67 -18.75
C PRO A 472 -5.98 9.29 -17.92
N VAL A 473 -5.54 10.50 -18.30
CA VAL A 473 -4.38 11.15 -17.66
C VAL A 473 -4.58 11.29 -16.15
N GLU A 474 -5.82 11.53 -15.77
CA GLU A 474 -6.33 11.72 -14.43
C GLU A 474 -6.28 10.42 -13.59
N GLU A 475 -6.22 9.25 -14.24
CA GLU A 475 -6.17 7.92 -13.59
C GLU A 475 -4.79 7.23 -13.77
N LYS A 476 -3.75 7.94 -14.21
CA LYS A 476 -2.46 7.32 -14.59
C LYS A 476 -1.66 6.72 -13.44
N SER A 477 -1.89 7.16 -12.20
CA SER A 477 -1.05 6.76 -11.07
C SER A 477 -1.10 5.23 -10.85
N HIS A 478 0.09 4.61 -10.80
CA HIS A 478 0.29 3.15 -10.78
C HIS A 478 -0.50 2.39 -11.86
N GLY A 479 -0.62 2.96 -13.06
CA GLY A 479 -1.35 2.32 -14.17
C GLY A 479 -2.86 2.19 -13.93
N GLY A 480 -3.44 3.01 -13.05
CA GLY A 480 -4.85 2.95 -12.66
C GLY A 480 -5.13 2.17 -11.37
N GLY A 481 -4.09 1.61 -10.74
CA GLY A 481 -4.24 0.84 -9.49
C GLY A 481 -4.82 1.67 -8.35
N ASP A 482 -4.48 2.96 -8.26
CA ASP A 482 -4.98 3.84 -7.21
C ASP A 482 -6.49 4.06 -7.30
N TYR A 483 -6.97 4.35 -8.51
CA TYR A 483 -8.39 4.48 -8.80
C TYR A 483 -9.13 3.15 -8.62
N GLY A 484 -8.55 2.05 -9.10
CA GLY A 484 -9.11 0.72 -8.91
C GLY A 484 -9.27 0.37 -7.43
N LEU A 485 -8.27 0.68 -6.61
CA LEU A 485 -8.30 0.44 -5.17
C LEU A 485 -9.33 1.34 -4.47
N ALA A 486 -9.31 2.65 -4.71
CA ALA A 486 -10.27 3.59 -4.12
C ALA A 486 -11.72 3.22 -4.48
N ARG A 487 -11.99 2.89 -5.75
CA ARG A 487 -13.33 2.41 -6.19
C ARG A 487 -13.73 1.15 -5.46
N SER A 488 -12.82 0.19 -5.34
CA SER A 488 -13.07 -1.09 -4.68
C SER A 488 -13.39 -0.91 -3.19
N PHE A 489 -12.61 -0.07 -2.51
CA PHE A 489 -12.84 0.29 -1.11
C PHE A 489 -14.17 1.02 -0.90
N VAL A 490 -14.44 2.09 -1.66
CA VAL A 490 -15.71 2.85 -1.52
C VAL A 490 -16.92 1.99 -1.84
N ARG A 491 -16.85 1.10 -2.84
CA ARG A 491 -17.92 0.13 -3.13
C ARG A 491 -18.15 -0.85 -1.98
N ALA A 492 -17.09 -1.31 -1.32
CA ALA A 492 -17.22 -2.17 -0.15
C ALA A 492 -17.90 -1.43 1.01
N VAL A 493 -17.54 -0.16 1.24
CA VAL A 493 -18.19 0.69 2.24
C VAL A 493 -19.66 0.93 1.89
N ASP A 494 -19.97 1.25 0.64
CA ASP A 494 -21.33 1.46 0.15
C ASP A 494 -22.21 0.22 0.33
N ALA A 495 -21.66 -0.96 0.02
CA ALA A 495 -22.36 -2.22 0.23
C ALA A 495 -22.74 -2.45 1.70
N VAL A 496 -21.86 -2.09 2.64
CA VAL A 496 -22.14 -2.20 4.08
C VAL A 496 -23.14 -1.14 4.52
N VAL A 497 -22.88 0.13 4.23
CA VAL A 497 -23.63 1.27 4.76
C VAL A 497 -25.01 1.41 4.12
N ASN A 498 -25.11 1.28 2.79
CA ASN A 498 -26.33 1.57 2.04
C ASN A 498 -27.05 0.30 1.57
N CYS A 499 -26.36 -0.84 1.43
CA CYS A 499 -26.98 -2.10 0.97
C CYS A 499 -27.15 -3.16 2.08
N GLY A 500 -26.71 -2.90 3.31
CA GLY A 500 -26.85 -3.82 4.45
C GLY A 500 -26.03 -5.12 4.33
N TRP A 501 -24.95 -5.12 3.54
CA TRP A 501 -24.09 -6.29 3.42
C TRP A 501 -23.27 -6.50 4.70
N GLY A 502 -23.03 -7.76 5.05
CA GLY A 502 -22.03 -8.11 6.05
C GLY A 502 -20.62 -7.69 5.61
N VAL A 503 -19.81 -7.22 6.56
CA VAL A 503 -18.46 -6.68 6.32
C VAL A 503 -17.57 -7.68 5.62
N GLU A 504 -17.51 -8.92 6.08
CA GLU A 504 -16.67 -9.98 5.50
C GLU A 504 -17.01 -10.22 4.02
N ARG A 505 -18.31 -10.30 3.70
CA ARG A 505 -18.77 -10.45 2.32
C ARG A 505 -18.36 -9.26 1.46
N ALA A 506 -18.63 -8.03 1.92
CA ALA A 506 -18.27 -6.83 1.18
C ALA A 506 -16.75 -6.69 1.00
N GLN A 507 -15.97 -7.02 2.01
CA GLN A 507 -14.51 -7.07 2.00
C GLN A 507 -14.00 -8.05 0.93
N ARG A 508 -14.40 -9.33 0.99
CA ARG A 508 -13.96 -10.37 0.04
C ARG A 508 -14.39 -10.08 -1.40
N VAL A 509 -15.60 -9.55 -1.60
CA VAL A 509 -16.18 -9.34 -2.93
C VAL A 509 -15.68 -8.06 -3.59
N HIS A 510 -15.67 -6.94 -2.86
CA HIS A 510 -15.36 -5.63 -3.46
C HIS A 510 -13.89 -5.25 -3.30
N VAL A 511 -13.29 -5.48 -2.13
CA VAL A 511 -11.84 -5.24 -1.94
C VAL A 511 -11.03 -6.37 -2.58
N GLY A 512 -11.52 -7.61 -2.56
CA GLY A 512 -10.82 -8.74 -3.17
C GLY A 512 -9.66 -9.28 -2.33
N CYS A 513 -9.63 -8.94 -1.04
CA CYS A 513 -8.74 -9.54 -0.07
C CYS A 513 -9.34 -9.47 1.34
N THR A 514 -8.96 -10.39 2.22
CA THR A 514 -9.25 -10.27 3.66
C THR A 514 -8.24 -9.36 4.35
N LEU A 515 -8.55 -8.94 5.58
CA LEU A 515 -7.59 -8.25 6.44
C LEU A 515 -6.37 -9.14 6.73
N GLU A 516 -6.59 -10.43 6.97
CA GLU A 516 -5.52 -11.40 7.19
C GLU A 516 -4.61 -11.52 5.96
N GLU A 517 -5.15 -11.54 4.74
CA GLU A 517 -4.36 -11.57 3.50
C GLU A 517 -3.42 -10.36 3.38
N ALA A 518 -3.90 -9.17 3.76
CA ALA A 518 -3.10 -7.95 3.75
C ALA A 518 -1.95 -8.00 4.77
N VAL A 519 -2.18 -8.57 5.95
CA VAL A 519 -1.14 -8.75 6.98
C VAL A 519 -0.16 -9.84 6.59
N ARG A 520 -0.65 -10.96 6.04
CA ARG A 520 0.16 -12.09 5.62
C ARG A 520 1.13 -11.71 4.49
N SER A 521 0.73 -10.86 3.55
CA SER A 521 1.65 -10.42 2.50
C SER A 521 2.77 -9.54 3.05
N HIS A 522 2.53 -8.73 4.08
CA HIS A 522 3.60 -8.05 4.82
C HIS A 522 4.50 -9.04 5.55
N ALA A 523 3.92 -10.07 6.17
CA ALA A 523 4.70 -11.10 6.86
C ALA A 523 5.68 -11.83 5.92
N VAL A 524 5.30 -12.07 4.66
CA VAL A 524 6.22 -12.61 3.64
C VAL A 524 7.40 -11.66 3.36
N VAL A 525 7.18 -10.34 3.42
CA VAL A 525 8.27 -9.35 3.30
C VAL A 525 9.23 -9.47 4.47
N PHE A 526 8.72 -9.51 5.71
CA PHE A 526 9.56 -9.66 6.90
C PHE A 526 10.32 -10.99 6.90
N ALA A 527 9.69 -12.08 6.46
CA ALA A 527 10.35 -13.38 6.29
C ALA A 527 11.47 -13.30 5.24
N ALA A 528 11.24 -12.61 4.12
CA ALA A 528 12.26 -12.41 3.09
C ALA A 528 13.42 -11.53 3.59
N GLU A 529 13.15 -10.50 4.37
CA GLU A 529 14.21 -9.69 4.99
C GLU A 529 14.99 -10.48 6.05
N GLU A 530 14.33 -11.30 6.87
CA GLU A 530 14.98 -12.21 7.82
C GLU A 530 15.87 -13.24 7.09
N ALA A 531 15.35 -13.86 6.03
CA ALA A 531 16.11 -14.78 5.19
C ALA A 531 17.39 -14.14 4.63
N ARG A 532 17.31 -12.87 4.19
CA ARG A 532 18.45 -12.10 3.67
C ARG A 532 19.47 -11.82 4.75
N ARG A 533 19.04 -11.29 5.90
CA ARG A 533 19.94 -10.86 6.98
C ARG A 533 20.62 -12.03 7.67
N GLU A 534 19.92 -13.13 7.86
CA GLU A 534 20.42 -14.32 8.55
C GLU A 534 20.98 -15.37 7.60
N GLU A 535 21.00 -15.10 6.29
CA GLU A 535 21.55 -15.98 5.25
C GLU A 535 20.96 -17.41 5.32
N LYS A 536 19.64 -17.50 5.55
CA LYS A 536 18.94 -18.77 5.77
C LYS A 536 17.74 -18.96 4.85
N VAL A 537 17.31 -20.22 4.73
CA VAL A 537 16.05 -20.58 4.07
C VAL A 537 14.94 -20.58 5.11
N ILE A 538 13.89 -19.81 4.89
CA ILE A 538 12.72 -19.79 5.76
C ILE A 538 11.72 -20.85 5.29
N ARG A 539 11.29 -21.72 6.21
CA ARG A 539 10.14 -22.61 6.02
C ARG A 539 8.89 -21.88 6.49
N TRP A 540 8.08 -21.42 5.54
CA TRP A 540 7.02 -20.45 5.79
C TRP A 540 6.04 -20.88 6.90
N LYS A 541 5.55 -22.13 6.85
CA LYS A 541 4.58 -22.62 7.83
C LYS A 541 5.12 -22.54 9.25
N GLU A 542 6.32 -23.09 9.47
CA GLU A 542 6.97 -23.14 10.79
C GLU A 542 7.27 -21.72 11.30
N TRP A 543 7.84 -20.87 10.43
CA TRP A 543 8.14 -19.49 10.78
C TRP A 543 6.88 -18.68 11.10
N TRP A 544 5.81 -18.84 10.32
CA TRP A 544 4.56 -18.12 10.54
C TRP A 544 3.87 -18.54 11.83
N GLU A 545 3.80 -19.84 12.10
CA GLU A 545 3.25 -20.39 13.36
C GLU A 545 4.04 -19.90 14.58
N GLU A 546 5.38 -19.86 14.49
CA GLU A 546 6.25 -19.32 15.53
C GLU A 546 5.97 -17.83 15.78
N LYS A 547 5.93 -17.00 14.73
CA LYS A 547 5.66 -15.56 14.88
C LYS A 547 4.26 -15.26 15.42
N LEU A 548 3.26 -16.05 15.00
CA LEU A 548 1.92 -15.96 15.57
C LEU A 548 1.93 -16.34 17.05
N PHE A 549 2.62 -17.42 17.44
CA PHE A 549 2.72 -17.85 18.83
C PHE A 549 3.42 -16.80 19.70
N GLU A 550 4.58 -16.29 19.27
CA GLU A 550 5.33 -15.25 19.97
C GLU A 550 4.49 -14.00 20.21
N ALA A 551 3.73 -13.60 19.18
CA ALA A 551 2.92 -12.40 19.27
C ALA A 551 1.63 -12.62 20.07
N LEU A 552 0.91 -13.73 19.86
CA LEU A 552 -0.46 -13.96 20.35
C LEU A 552 -0.51 -14.72 21.68
N GLY A 553 0.56 -15.41 22.08
CA GLY A 553 0.59 -16.21 23.30
C GLY A 553 -0.32 -17.46 23.28
N THR A 554 -0.86 -17.84 22.11
CA THR A 554 -1.79 -18.97 21.96
C THR A 554 -1.24 -19.99 20.97
N GLY A 555 -1.04 -21.23 21.43
CA GLY A 555 -0.60 -22.36 20.61
C GLY A 555 -1.73 -23.03 19.84
N SER A 556 -2.60 -22.26 19.18
CA SER A 556 -3.66 -22.80 18.33
C SER A 556 -3.44 -22.37 16.89
N SER A 557 -3.37 -23.36 16.01
CA SER A 557 -3.28 -23.21 14.56
C SER A 557 -4.46 -22.38 14.03
N CYS A 558 -4.21 -21.16 13.57
CA CYS A 558 -5.07 -20.52 12.58
C CYS A 558 -4.65 -21.10 11.21
N GLU A 559 -5.34 -22.17 10.79
CA GLU A 559 -5.24 -22.71 9.42
C GLU A 559 -5.90 -21.79 8.38
#